data_AF-A0A7C1GNK4-F1
#
_entry.id   AF-A0A7C1GNK4-F1
#
_cell.length_a   1.000
_cell.length_b   1.000
_cell.length_c   1.000
_cell.angle_alpha   90.00
_cell.angle_beta   90.00
_cell.angle_gamma   90.00
#
_symmetry.space_group_name_H-M   'P 1'
#
loop_
_entity.id
_entity.type
_entity.pdbx_description
1 polymer ?
#
loop_
_entity_poly.entity_id
_entity_poly.type
_entity_poly.pdbx_seq_one_letter_code
_entity_poly.pdbx_strand_id
1 'polypeptide(L)'
;MSSDRYNAIFTNPQVESEIRDFEEWLNKYGEHLLAYEPSKIVVRTAWVVRIALDEAYRSFPGEEKELREYVASYMREKLLQHNVPVEAITRGDIHGTRQDVVEVLKTIFPNLSQTQRPSLPVILREEEEKKTHKPIPVPPTPRRETYLSKYIYAWIATLLISALLILLLTRI
;
A
#
# COMPACT_ATOMS: atom_id res chain seq x y z
N MET A 1 21.90 28.08 7.75
CA MET A 1 21.07 29.31 7.78
C MET A 1 20.85 29.86 6.37
N SER A 2 20.29 29.06 5.45
CA SER A 2 19.89 29.50 4.09
C SER A 2 18.69 28.68 3.55
N SER A 3 17.95 28.02 4.44
CA SER A 3 16.94 27.03 4.05
C SER A 3 15.54 27.63 3.89
N ASP A 4 15.28 28.84 4.43
CA ASP A 4 13.95 29.45 4.34
C ASP A 4 13.68 30.10 2.97
N ARG A 5 14.73 30.45 2.22
CA ARG A 5 14.61 31.06 0.88
C ARG A 5 13.86 30.15 -0.09
N TYR A 6 14.15 28.85 -0.05
CA TYR A 6 13.57 27.87 -0.97
C TYR A 6 12.17 27.38 -0.54
N ASN A 7 11.69 27.81 0.63
CA ASN A 7 10.36 27.42 1.10
C ASN A 7 9.25 27.90 0.14
N ALA A 8 9.52 28.96 -0.65
CA ALA A 8 8.62 29.45 -1.68
C ALA A 8 8.21 28.37 -2.72
N ILE A 9 9.05 27.35 -2.95
CA ILE A 9 8.73 26.21 -3.82
C ILE A 9 7.48 25.49 -3.31
N PHE A 10 7.42 25.27 -1.99
CA PHE A 10 6.38 24.47 -1.34
C PHE A 10 5.14 25.28 -0.98
N THR A 11 5.19 26.61 -1.11
CA THR A 11 4.02 27.48 -1.03
C THR A 11 3.35 27.72 -2.39
N ASN A 12 3.90 27.16 -3.48
CA ASN A 12 3.21 27.18 -4.77
C ASN A 12 1.93 26.33 -4.66
N PRO A 13 0.74 26.82 -5.06
CA PRO A 13 -0.52 26.09 -4.88
C PRO A 13 -0.53 24.68 -5.49
N GLN A 14 0.14 24.49 -6.62
CA GLN A 14 0.24 23.19 -7.28
C GLN A 14 1.08 22.23 -6.45
N VAL A 15 2.28 22.66 -6.02
CA VAL A 15 3.19 21.83 -5.22
C VAL A 15 2.59 21.51 -3.85
N GLU A 16 1.99 22.51 -3.21
CA GLU A 16 1.30 22.38 -1.92
C GLU A 16 0.16 21.35 -2.01
N SER A 17 -0.64 21.39 -3.08
CA SER A 17 -1.73 20.43 -3.27
C SER A 17 -1.23 18.99 -3.43
N GLU A 18 -0.16 18.79 -4.19
CA GLU A 18 0.42 17.46 -4.41
C GLU A 18 1.08 16.91 -3.14
N ILE A 19 1.69 17.77 -2.32
CA ILE A 19 2.24 17.37 -1.01
C ILE A 19 1.11 16.97 -0.08
N ARG A 20 0.04 17.75 0.02
CA ARG A 20 -1.10 17.41 0.88
C ARG A 20 -1.74 16.09 0.46
N ASP A 21 -1.98 15.90 -0.83
CA ASP A 21 -2.54 14.65 -1.36
C ASP A 21 -1.61 13.45 -1.11
N PHE A 22 -0.29 13.69 -1.14
CA PHE A 22 0.71 12.68 -0.79
C PHE A 22 0.69 12.32 0.70
N GLU A 23 0.62 13.30 1.59
CA GLU A 23 0.53 13.11 3.04
C GLU A 23 -0.77 12.37 3.42
N GLU A 24 -1.91 12.75 2.81
CA GLU A 24 -3.19 12.04 2.98
C GLU A 24 -3.11 10.59 2.52
N TRP A 25 -2.48 10.34 1.37
CA TRP A 25 -2.26 9.01 0.85
C TRP A 25 -1.35 8.16 1.77
N LEU A 26 -0.28 8.75 2.31
CA LEU A 26 0.58 8.08 3.29
C LEU A 26 -0.17 7.77 4.58
N ASN A 27 -0.99 8.68 5.09
CA ASN A 27 -1.79 8.43 6.29
C ASN A 27 -2.78 7.29 6.09
N LYS A 28 -3.35 7.18 4.88
CA LYS A 28 -4.36 6.17 4.58
C LYS A 28 -3.77 4.79 4.26
N TYR A 29 -2.62 4.73 3.59
CA TYR A 29 -2.08 3.48 3.04
C TYR A 29 -0.63 3.17 3.45
N GLY A 30 0.06 4.08 4.13
CA GLY A 30 1.50 4.01 4.40
C GLY A 30 1.92 2.72 5.08
N GLU A 31 1.26 2.33 6.17
CA GLU A 31 1.58 1.09 6.90
C GLU A 31 1.43 -0.16 6.02
N HIS A 32 0.33 -0.24 5.26
CA HIS A 32 0.07 -1.36 4.36
C HIS A 32 1.13 -1.41 3.25
N LEU A 33 1.46 -0.27 2.65
CA LEU A 33 2.45 -0.20 1.58
C LEU A 33 3.85 -0.54 2.08
N LEU A 34 4.23 -0.12 3.28
CA LEU A 34 5.51 -0.50 3.88
C LEU A 34 5.61 -2.02 4.07
N ALA A 35 4.52 -2.68 4.44
CA ALA A 35 4.51 -4.12 4.66
C ALA A 35 4.55 -4.94 3.35
N TYR A 36 3.85 -4.49 2.30
CA TYR A 36 3.60 -5.31 1.11
C TYR A 36 4.20 -4.76 -0.19
N GLU A 37 4.27 -3.43 -0.34
CA GLU A 37 4.62 -2.78 -1.61
C GLU A 37 5.44 -1.49 -1.42
N PRO A 38 6.62 -1.54 -0.79
CA PRO A 38 7.43 -0.35 -0.49
C PRO A 38 7.88 0.40 -1.75
N SER A 39 7.91 -0.28 -2.90
CA SER A 39 8.21 0.34 -4.19
C SER A 39 7.18 1.40 -4.60
N LYS A 40 5.91 1.30 -4.19
CA LYS A 40 4.88 2.30 -4.49
C LYS A 40 5.12 3.61 -3.76
N ILE A 41 5.70 3.55 -2.55
CA ILE A 41 6.10 4.75 -1.81
C ILE A 41 7.17 5.48 -2.60
N VAL A 42 8.19 4.77 -3.10
CA VAL A 42 9.26 5.37 -3.94
C VAL A 42 8.68 6.03 -5.20
N VAL A 43 7.77 5.35 -5.91
CA VAL A 43 7.15 5.87 -7.13
C VAL A 43 6.33 7.14 -6.84
N ARG A 44 5.55 7.14 -5.75
CA ARG A 44 4.74 8.31 -5.38
C ARG A 44 5.63 9.47 -4.93
N THR A 45 6.70 9.21 -4.19
CA THR A 45 7.71 10.21 -3.85
C THR A 45 8.38 10.78 -5.11
N ALA A 46 8.72 9.94 -6.10
CA ALA A 46 9.31 10.38 -7.36
C ALA A 46 8.43 11.39 -8.11
N TRP A 47 7.12 11.18 -8.08
CA TRP A 47 6.13 12.09 -8.67
C TRP A 47 6.16 13.46 -8.01
N VAL A 48 6.05 13.51 -6.67
CA VAL A 48 6.05 14.77 -5.92
C VAL A 48 7.38 15.51 -6.08
N VAL A 49 8.50 14.78 -6.01
CA VAL A 49 9.85 15.33 -6.23
C VAL A 49 9.96 15.96 -7.61
N ARG A 50 9.45 15.31 -8.66
CA ARG A 50 9.48 15.87 -10.02
C ARG A 50 8.76 17.22 -10.07
N ILE A 51 7.55 17.28 -9.51
CA ILE A 51 6.75 18.52 -9.50
C ILE A 51 7.45 19.62 -8.71
N ALA A 52 8.01 19.29 -7.55
CA ALA A 52 8.77 20.23 -6.74
C ALA A 52 10.04 20.73 -7.46
N LEU A 53 10.78 19.86 -8.16
CA LEU A 53 11.96 20.25 -8.93
C LEU A 53 11.59 21.12 -10.15
N ASP A 54 10.50 20.81 -10.84
CA ASP A 54 10.01 21.62 -11.96
C ASP A 54 9.67 23.05 -11.47
N GLU A 55 9.07 23.17 -10.28
CA GLU A 55 8.84 24.47 -9.65
C GLU A 55 10.12 25.17 -9.20
N ALA A 56 11.04 24.41 -8.60
CA ALA A 56 12.30 24.91 -8.08
C ALA A 56 13.14 25.53 -9.21
N TYR A 57 13.32 24.82 -10.32
CA TYR A 57 14.14 25.29 -11.44
C TYR A 57 13.50 26.48 -12.16
N ARG A 58 12.17 26.58 -12.16
CA ARG A 58 11.45 27.73 -12.68
C ARG A 58 11.63 28.97 -11.81
N SER A 59 11.69 28.79 -10.49
CA SER A 59 11.74 29.88 -9.51
C SER A 59 13.17 30.34 -9.20
N PHE A 60 14.15 29.44 -9.31
CA PHE A 60 15.55 29.65 -8.91
C PHE A 60 16.52 29.11 -9.99
N PRO A 61 16.55 29.71 -11.20
CA PRO A 61 17.42 29.24 -12.27
C PRO A 61 18.90 29.38 -11.89
N GLY A 62 19.71 28.35 -12.17
CA GLY A 62 21.16 28.33 -11.90
C GLY A 62 21.56 27.80 -10.52
N GLU A 63 20.60 27.42 -9.68
CA GLU A 63 20.84 26.86 -8.34
C GLU A 63 20.51 25.36 -8.25
N GLU A 64 20.52 24.62 -9.37
CA GLU A 64 19.90 23.28 -9.49
C GLU A 64 20.48 22.23 -8.53
N LYS A 65 21.75 22.35 -8.15
CA LYS A 65 22.37 21.43 -7.19
C LYS A 65 21.81 21.64 -5.78
N GLU A 66 21.76 22.89 -5.32
CA GLU A 66 21.28 23.26 -3.99
C GLU A 66 19.78 22.95 -3.86
N LEU A 67 19.01 23.18 -4.93
CA LEU A 67 17.59 22.86 -4.99
C LEU A 67 17.31 21.36 -4.87
N ARG A 68 18.12 20.51 -5.52
CA ARG A 68 17.99 19.04 -5.37
C ARG A 68 18.23 18.60 -3.93
N GLU A 69 19.28 19.12 -3.29
CA GLU A 69 19.59 18.81 -1.89
C GLU A 69 18.49 19.31 -0.94
N TYR A 70 17.93 20.48 -1.21
CA TYR A 70 16.84 21.05 -0.43
C TYR A 70 15.53 20.25 -0.59
N VAL A 71 15.12 19.93 -1.82
CA VAL A 71 13.93 19.11 -2.08
C VAL A 71 14.08 17.71 -1.48
N ALA A 72 15.28 17.12 -1.57
CA ALA A 72 15.57 15.84 -0.92
C ALA A 72 15.39 15.91 0.59
N SER A 73 15.94 16.95 1.22
CA SER A 73 15.86 17.16 2.67
C SER A 73 14.42 17.36 3.13
N TYR A 74 13.67 18.21 2.43
CA TYR A 74 12.26 18.47 2.71
C TYR A 74 11.42 17.19 2.61
N MET A 75 11.54 16.45 1.49
CA MET A 75 10.76 15.23 1.28
C MET A 75 11.15 14.13 2.26
N ARG A 76 12.43 14.03 2.63
CA ARG A 76 12.89 13.10 3.67
C ARG A 76 12.25 13.42 5.02
N GLU A 77 12.21 14.69 5.40
CA GLU A 77 11.57 15.12 6.65
C GLU A 77 10.08 14.75 6.66
N LYS A 78 9.35 15.01 5.57
CA LYS A 78 7.95 14.62 5.43
C LYS A 78 7.75 13.11 5.58
N LEU A 79 8.54 12.30 4.88
CA LEU A 79 8.46 10.84 5.00
C LEU A 79 8.69 10.36 6.45
N LEU A 80 9.67 10.93 7.15
CA LEU A 80 9.95 10.60 8.55
C LEU A 80 8.82 11.03 9.49
N GLN A 81 8.20 12.20 9.28
CA GLN A 81 7.03 12.65 10.03
C GLN A 81 5.84 11.68 9.89
N HIS A 82 5.74 10.97 8.76
CA HIS A 82 4.75 9.94 8.49
C HIS A 82 5.24 8.51 8.83
N ASN A 83 6.27 8.37 9.68
CA ASN A 83 6.83 7.09 10.13
C ASN A 83 7.32 6.18 9.00
N VAL A 84 7.75 6.74 7.86
CA VAL A 84 8.35 5.96 6.78
C VAL A 84 9.84 5.73 7.09
N PRO A 85 10.29 4.47 7.28
CA PRO A 85 11.70 4.16 7.51
C PRO A 85 12.49 4.21 6.20
N VAL A 86 12.94 5.40 5.81
CA VAL A 86 13.58 5.66 4.51
C VAL A 86 14.84 4.80 4.27
N GLU A 87 15.54 4.41 5.32
CA GLU A 87 16.70 3.53 5.26
C GLU A 87 16.33 2.06 5.02
N ALA A 88 15.13 1.64 5.41
CA ALA A 88 14.66 0.27 5.22
C ALA A 88 14.12 0.01 3.80
N ILE A 89 13.81 1.07 3.05
CA ILE A 89 13.33 0.95 1.67
C ILE A 89 14.52 0.71 0.74
N THR A 90 14.63 -0.53 0.24
CA THR A 90 15.75 -0.98 -0.61
C THR A 90 15.36 -1.14 -2.08
N ARG A 91 14.07 -1.16 -2.41
CA ARG A 91 13.54 -1.45 -3.73
C ARG A 91 12.51 -0.40 -4.16
N GLY A 92 12.64 0.09 -5.39
CA GLY A 92 11.65 0.96 -6.02
C GLY A 92 11.70 0.82 -7.54
N ASP A 93 10.63 1.22 -8.22
CA ASP A 93 10.63 1.28 -9.68
C ASP A 93 11.04 2.69 -10.11
N ILE A 94 12.31 2.83 -10.52
CA ILE A 94 12.91 4.11 -10.94
C ILE A 94 13.22 4.13 -12.45
N HIS A 95 12.83 3.08 -13.18
CA HIS A 95 13.05 3.01 -14.62
C HIS A 95 12.16 4.02 -15.35
N GLY A 96 12.75 4.77 -16.29
CA GLY A 96 12.04 5.84 -17.02
C GLY A 96 11.88 7.16 -16.25
N THR A 97 12.35 7.22 -14.99
CA THR A 97 12.38 8.45 -14.20
C THR A 97 13.52 9.36 -14.66
N ARG A 98 13.29 10.68 -14.62
CA ARG A 98 14.30 11.70 -14.98
C ARG A 98 15.51 11.61 -14.05
N GLN A 99 16.71 11.83 -14.59
CA GLN A 99 17.98 11.57 -13.88
C GLN A 99 18.14 12.41 -12.59
N ASP A 100 17.75 13.68 -12.62
CA ASP A 100 17.75 14.58 -11.46
C ASP A 100 16.81 14.10 -10.34
N VAL A 101 15.63 13.58 -10.70
CA VAL A 101 14.68 12.97 -9.77
C VAL A 101 15.29 11.69 -9.18
N VAL A 102 15.94 10.85 -9.98
CA VAL A 102 16.63 9.64 -9.49
C VAL A 102 17.71 9.99 -8.46
N GLU A 103 18.47 11.05 -8.69
CA GLU A 103 19.49 11.53 -7.74
C GLU A 103 18.86 11.98 -6.43
N VAL A 104 17.78 12.77 -6.49
CA VAL A 104 17.03 13.17 -5.29
C VAL A 104 16.47 11.96 -4.55
N LEU A 105 15.89 10.99 -5.27
CA LEU A 105 15.37 9.76 -4.66
C LEU A 105 16.46 8.95 -3.95
N LYS A 106 17.67 8.89 -4.51
CA LYS A 106 18.81 8.21 -3.86
C LYS A 106 19.30 8.94 -2.62
N THR A 107 19.15 10.27 -2.56
CA THR A 107 19.43 11.06 -1.36
C THR A 107 18.37 10.81 -0.27
N ILE A 108 17.10 10.70 -0.66
CA ILE A 108 16.00 10.38 0.25
C ILE A 108 16.10 8.94 0.77
N PHE A 109 16.27 7.98 -0.15
CA PHE A 109 16.33 6.54 0.08
C PHE A 109 17.73 6.01 -0.26
N PRO A 110 18.70 6.05 0.68
CA PRO A 110 20.10 5.75 0.39
C PRO A 110 20.37 4.31 -0.06
N ASN A 111 19.52 3.35 0.35
CA ASN A 111 19.64 1.94 0.00
C ASN A 111 18.82 1.55 -1.24
N LEU A 112 18.28 2.53 -1.96
CA LEU A 112 17.37 2.30 -3.07
C LEU A 112 18.08 1.67 -4.27
N SER A 113 17.53 0.54 -4.72
CA SER A 113 17.90 -0.13 -5.96
C SER A 113 16.67 -0.35 -6.85
N GLN A 114 16.90 -0.43 -8.15
CA GLN A 114 15.84 -0.76 -9.10
C GLN A 114 15.24 -2.12 -8.75
N THR A 115 13.90 -2.17 -8.71
CA THR A 115 13.16 -3.42 -8.59
C THR A 115 13.38 -4.22 -9.87
N GLN A 116 13.98 -5.41 -9.74
CA GLN A 116 14.09 -6.33 -10.86
C GLN A 116 12.70 -6.86 -11.17
N ARG A 117 12.13 -6.47 -12.31
CA ARG A 117 10.93 -7.13 -12.80
C ARG A 117 11.34 -8.56 -13.22
N PRO A 118 10.68 -9.61 -12.71
CA PRO A 118 10.94 -10.96 -13.20
C PRO A 118 10.70 -10.96 -14.71
N SER A 119 11.66 -11.52 -15.45
CA SER A 119 11.51 -11.64 -16.90
C SER A 119 10.32 -12.57 -17.20
N LEU A 120 9.63 -12.35 -18.32
CA LEU A 120 8.51 -13.20 -18.77
C LEU A 120 8.80 -14.72 -18.64
N PRO A 121 10.01 -15.23 -18.95
CA PRO A 121 10.35 -16.64 -18.75
C PRO A 121 10.28 -17.11 -17.29
N VAL A 122 10.59 -16.24 -16.32
CA VAL A 122 10.52 -16.55 -14.88
C VAL A 122 9.07 -16.62 -14.43
N ILE A 123 8.24 -15.67 -14.88
CA ILE A 123 6.79 -15.67 -14.57
C ILE A 123 6.11 -16.91 -15.14
N LEU A 124 6.44 -17.28 -16.38
CA LEU A 124 5.90 -18.49 -17.02
C LEU A 124 6.34 -19.78 -16.28
N ARG A 125 7.59 -19.85 -15.82
CA ARG A 125 8.06 -20.97 -14.99
C ARG A 125 7.36 -21.03 -13.64
N GLU A 126 7.17 -19.91 -12.96
CA GLU A 126 6.44 -19.87 -11.69
C GLU A 126 4.95 -20.24 -11.86
N GLU A 127 4.33 -19.87 -12.99
CA GLU A 127 2.97 -20.32 -13.33
C GLU A 127 2.91 -21.82 -13.66
N GLU A 128 3.91 -22.36 -14.34
CA GLU A 128 4.05 -23.80 -14.61
C GLU A 128 4.30 -24.60 -13.32
N GLU A 129 5.12 -24.07 -12.40
CA GLU A 129 5.38 -24.65 -11.08
C GLU A 129 4.13 -24.61 -10.17
N LYS A 130 3.37 -23.51 -10.21
CA LYS A 130 2.07 -23.42 -9.51
C LYS A 130 1.01 -24.37 -10.10
N LYS A 131 1.04 -24.62 -11.41
CA LYS A 131 0.15 -25.60 -12.06
C LYS A 131 0.56 -27.06 -11.78
N THR A 132 1.85 -27.32 -11.53
CA THR A 132 2.37 -28.66 -11.22
C THR A 132 2.28 -29.02 -9.73
N HIS A 133 2.12 -28.05 -8.83
CA HIS A 133 1.59 -28.29 -7.49
C HIS A 133 0.13 -28.73 -7.57
N LYS A 134 -0.10 -30.01 -7.86
CA LYS A 134 -1.37 -30.67 -7.60
C LYS A 134 -1.72 -30.41 -6.13
N PRO A 135 -2.89 -29.86 -5.79
CA PRO A 135 -3.32 -29.84 -4.41
C PRO A 135 -3.26 -31.28 -3.90
N ILE A 136 -2.54 -31.51 -2.79
CA ILE A 136 -2.62 -32.76 -2.04
C ILE A 136 -4.12 -32.99 -1.84
N PRO A 137 -4.69 -34.14 -2.24
CA PRO A 137 -6.11 -34.39 -2.02
C PRO A 137 -6.35 -34.31 -0.52
N VAL A 138 -6.94 -33.20 -0.09
CA VAL A 138 -7.39 -33.01 1.27
C VAL A 138 -8.39 -34.15 1.49
N PRO A 139 -8.22 -35.02 2.49
CA PRO A 139 -9.20 -36.05 2.77
C PRO A 139 -10.56 -35.35 2.91
N PRO A 140 -11.64 -35.92 2.33
CA PRO A 140 -12.94 -35.27 2.35
C PRO A 140 -13.28 -34.94 3.80
N THR A 141 -13.30 -33.65 4.11
CA THR A 141 -13.81 -33.17 5.38
C THR A 141 -15.25 -33.68 5.47
N PRO A 142 -15.65 -34.35 6.57
CA PRO A 142 -17.01 -34.85 6.68
C PRO A 142 -17.95 -33.66 6.52
N ARG A 143 -18.79 -33.70 5.47
CA ARG A 143 -19.78 -32.67 5.16
C ARG A 143 -20.53 -32.35 6.44
N ARG A 144 -20.44 -31.09 6.87
CA ARG A 144 -21.14 -30.50 8.02
C ARG A 144 -22.67 -30.43 7.83
N GLU A 145 -23.21 -31.14 6.83
CA GLU A 145 -24.63 -31.15 6.48
C GLU A 145 -25.46 -32.11 7.34
N THR A 146 -24.84 -33.13 7.95
CA THR A 146 -25.55 -34.12 8.77
C THR A 146 -25.86 -33.68 10.20
N TYR A 147 -25.26 -32.59 10.69
CA TYR A 147 -25.51 -32.10 12.05
C TYR A 147 -26.64 -31.06 12.14
N LEU A 148 -26.92 -30.29 11.08
CA LEU A 148 -27.98 -29.27 11.10
C LEU A 148 -29.39 -29.89 11.06
N SER A 149 -29.58 -31.00 10.35
CA SER A 149 -30.90 -31.65 10.24
C SER A 149 -31.42 -32.19 11.57
N LYS A 150 -30.55 -32.77 12.42
CA LYS A 150 -30.94 -33.29 13.75
C LYS A 150 -31.55 -32.22 14.66
N TYR A 151 -31.04 -30.99 14.62
CA TYR A 151 -31.56 -29.90 15.44
C TYR A 151 -32.89 -29.35 14.91
N ILE A 152 -33.10 -29.34 13.59
CA ILE A 152 -34.37 -28.91 12.99
C ILE A 152 -35.51 -29.84 13.41
N TYR A 153 -35.28 -31.15 13.40
CA TYR A 153 -36.29 -32.12 13.84
C TYR A 153 -36.63 -31.99 15.33
N ALA A 154 -35.63 -31.70 16.17
CA ALA A 154 -35.85 -31.45 17.59
C ALA A 154 -36.75 -30.22 17.81
N TRP A 155 -36.49 -29.11 17.11
CA TRP A 155 -37.31 -27.90 17.19
C TRP A 155 -38.76 -28.11 16.74
N ILE A 156 -38.97 -28.82 15.63
CA ILE A 156 -40.31 -29.14 15.12
C ILE A 156 -41.08 -30.01 16.13
N ALA A 157 -40.43 -31.01 16.72
CA ALA A 157 -41.06 -31.87 17.73
C ALA A 157 -41.49 -31.07 18.97
N THR A 158 -40.64 -30.15 19.45
CA THR A 158 -40.97 -29.31 20.61
C THR A 158 -42.15 -28.38 20.34
N LEU A 159 -42.23 -27.80 19.13
CA LEU A 159 -43.38 -26.95 18.73
C LEU A 159 -44.68 -27.75 18.61
N LEU A 160 -44.62 -28.99 18.11
CA LEU A 160 -45.81 -29.84 18.01
C LEU A 160 -46.30 -30.28 19.39
N ILE A 161 -45.41 -30.65 20.30
CA ILE A 161 -45.77 -31.04 21.67
C ILE A 161 -46.36 -29.85 22.43
N SER A 162 -45.78 -28.66 22.30
CA SER A 162 -46.30 -27.46 22.95
C SER A 162 -47.67 -27.06 22.40
N ALA A 163 -47.88 -27.11 21.08
CA ALA A 163 -49.18 -26.87 20.46
C ALA A 163 -50.24 -27.89 20.92
N LEU A 164 -49.86 -29.17 21.05
CA LEU A 164 -50.76 -30.22 21.53
C LEU A 164 -51.14 -30.01 23.01
N LEU A 165 -50.18 -29.60 23.85
CA LEU A 165 -50.44 -29.25 25.25
C LEU A 165 -51.36 -28.05 25.39
N ILE A 166 -51.17 -27.01 24.56
CA ILE A 166 -52.05 -25.83 24.54
C ILE A 166 -53.47 -26.24 24.14
N LEU A 167 -53.63 -27.09 23.11
CA LEU A 167 -54.93 -27.60 22.67
C LEU A 167 -55.61 -28.48 23.74
N LEU A 168 -54.85 -29.27 24.49
CA LEU A 168 -55.36 -30.08 25.59
C LEU A 168 -55.79 -29.22 26.78
N LEU A 169 -55.01 -28.18 27.13
CA LEU A 169 -55.31 -27.26 28.21
C LEU A 169 -56.47 -26.30 27.89
N THR A 170 -56.70 -25.98 26.61
CA THR A 170 -57.85 -25.15 26.18
C THR A 170 -59.16 -25.92 26.05
N ARG A 171 -59.14 -27.25 26.17
CA ARG A 171 -60.34 -28.11 26.17
C ARG A 171 -60.83 -28.54 27.57
N ILE A 172 -60.19 -28.05 28.63
CA ILE A 172 -60.65 -28.11 30.03
C ILE A 172 -61.30 -26.77 30.37
#